data_AF-A0A351L3Z1-F1
#
_entry.id   AF-A0A351L3Z1-F1
#
_cell.length_a   1.000
_cell.length_b   1.000
_cell.length_c   1.000
_cell.angle_alpha   90.00
_cell.angle_beta   90.00
_cell.angle_gamma   90.00
#
_symmetry.space_group_name_H-M   'P 1'
#
loop_
_entity.id
_entity.type
_entity.pdbx_description
1 polymer ?
#
loop_
_entity_poly.entity_id
_entity_poly.type
_entity_poly.pdbx_seq_one_letter_code
_entity_poly.pdbx_strand_id
1 'polypeptide(L)'
;MLKLSERLIFLLVLGASLYGMQNIPVAARSRRVQQANPRPRLSQNVSASKPPVLLGLYTKGYAGDQRVIDQELRQIDAWAGKRHTLAGIFMNLEDNNPAFNVGGRLEKLRQNGYTAFINLDTTRTAAQIAKGDIDNSLRKIARAYAAWAKKGEGRIAYIAPLQEMNILGDESYGKDPVNFKLAYKRIQQIFTEAGVPRNAVRWVFAPNGWSEEAHRFENYYPGSPNCSRVQRLQLGLLSQIGLEKLG
;
A
#
# COMPACT_ATOMS: atom_id res chain seq x y z
N MET A 1 -13.63 56.48 -10.62
CA MET A 1 -13.58 55.62 -11.83
C MET A 1 -14.11 54.25 -11.47
N LEU A 2 -15.32 53.94 -11.96
CA LEU A 2 -16.04 52.67 -11.82
C LEU A 2 -15.68 51.69 -12.95
N LYS A 3 -15.75 50.39 -12.64
CA LYS A 3 -16.37 49.26 -13.38
C LYS A 3 -15.95 47.97 -12.64
N LEU A 4 -16.79 47.14 -11.99
CA LEU A 4 -18.19 46.72 -12.14
C LEU A 4 -18.49 45.95 -13.44
N SER A 5 -18.45 44.61 -13.35
CA SER A 5 -19.32 43.61 -14.02
C SER A 5 -18.72 42.21 -13.78
N GLU A 6 -19.40 41.09 -13.47
CA GLU A 6 -20.80 40.65 -13.33
C GLU A 6 -20.72 39.26 -12.63
N ARG A 7 -21.33 39.04 -11.47
CA ARG A 7 -22.63 38.36 -11.24
C ARG A 7 -22.79 36.95 -11.85
N LEU A 8 -22.95 35.95 -10.98
CA LEU A 8 -24.19 35.15 -10.97
C LEU A 8 -24.46 34.52 -9.58
N ILE A 9 -25.61 34.89 -9.03
CA ILE A 9 -26.32 34.29 -7.89
C ILE A 9 -27.31 33.28 -8.47
N PHE A 10 -27.52 32.10 -7.86
CA PHE A 10 -28.88 31.60 -7.57
C PHE A 10 -28.93 30.26 -6.78
N LEU A 11 -29.77 30.31 -5.73
CA LEU A 11 -30.69 29.30 -5.17
C LEU A 11 -30.20 28.09 -4.35
N LEU A 12 -30.44 28.26 -3.04
CA LEU A 12 -30.84 27.27 -2.03
C LEU A 12 -32.19 26.60 -2.39
N VAL A 13 -32.31 25.28 -2.18
CA VAL A 13 -33.58 24.62 -1.86
C VAL A 13 -33.37 23.68 -0.67
N LEU A 14 -34.17 23.94 0.38
CA LEU A 14 -34.37 23.14 1.58
C LEU A 14 -35.43 22.06 1.33
N GLY A 15 -35.24 20.89 1.93
CA GLY A 15 -36.29 19.89 2.11
C GLY A 15 -36.04 19.08 3.39
N ALA A 16 -36.76 19.41 4.45
CA ALA A 16 -36.80 18.67 5.71
C ALA A 16 -38.02 17.73 5.72
N SER A 17 -37.88 16.55 6.33
CA SER A 17 -39.01 15.79 6.87
C SER A 17 -38.54 14.91 8.03
N LEU A 18 -39.02 15.24 9.22
CA LEU A 18 -39.01 14.43 10.44
C LEU A 18 -40.30 13.58 10.52
N TYR A 19 -40.22 12.52 11.31
CA TYR A 19 -41.26 11.86 12.14
C TYR A 19 -41.61 10.39 11.83
N GLY A 20 -41.57 9.58 12.90
CA GLY A 20 -42.34 8.33 13.02
C GLY A 20 -41.66 7.20 13.81
N MET A 21 -41.54 7.33 15.14
CA MET A 21 -41.48 6.16 16.03
C MET A 21 -42.91 5.62 16.25
N GLN A 22 -43.09 4.29 16.32
CA GLN A 22 -43.84 3.61 17.39
C GLN A 22 -43.88 2.06 17.23
N ASN A 23 -43.46 1.42 18.33
CA ASN A 23 -43.74 0.08 18.87
C ASN A 23 -44.91 -0.72 18.25
N ILE A 24 -44.70 -2.03 17.98
CA ILE A 24 -45.59 -3.16 18.38
C ILE A 24 -44.74 -4.47 18.40
N PRO A 25 -45.18 -5.62 18.97
CA PRO A 25 -44.79 -6.17 20.26
C PRO A 25 -43.93 -7.45 20.20
N VAL A 26 -43.35 -7.80 21.35
CA VAL A 26 -42.73 -9.09 21.65
C VAL A 26 -43.79 -10.19 21.70
N ALA A 27 -43.73 -11.15 20.78
CA ALA A 27 -44.44 -12.41 20.88
C ALA A 27 -43.42 -13.55 21.09
N ALA A 28 -43.38 -14.08 22.31
CA ALA A 28 -42.67 -15.31 22.64
C ALA A 28 -43.27 -16.47 21.84
N ARG A 29 -42.47 -17.07 20.94
CA ARG A 29 -42.86 -18.27 20.20
C ARG A 29 -41.92 -19.41 20.59
N SER A 30 -42.54 -20.48 21.07
CA SER A 30 -41.94 -21.68 21.64
C SER A 30 -40.84 -22.29 20.75
N ARG A 31 -39.72 -22.61 21.39
CA ARG A 31 -38.55 -23.29 20.84
C ARG A 31 -38.92 -24.72 20.43
N ARG A 32 -39.27 -24.93 19.16
CA ARG A 32 -39.30 -26.27 18.55
C ARG A 32 -37.87 -26.58 18.12
N VAL A 33 -37.24 -27.57 18.75
CA VAL A 33 -35.94 -28.10 18.34
C VAL A 33 -36.10 -28.70 16.94
N GLN A 34 -35.69 -27.95 15.93
CA GLN A 34 -35.60 -28.40 14.56
C GLN A 34 -34.35 -29.29 14.49
N GLN A 35 -34.55 -30.60 14.30
CA GLN A 35 -33.48 -31.54 13.95
C GLN A 35 -32.66 -30.95 12.81
N ALA A 36 -31.35 -30.87 13.01
CA ALA A 36 -30.42 -30.30 12.05
C ALA A 36 -30.46 -31.12 10.75
N ASN A 37 -30.98 -30.50 9.67
CA ASN A 37 -30.78 -31.00 8.32
C ASN A 37 -29.26 -31.16 8.07
N PRO A 38 -28.78 -32.26 7.48
CA PRO A 38 -27.39 -32.42 7.15
C PRO A 38 -26.96 -31.26 6.24
N ARG A 39 -25.92 -30.54 6.67
CA ARG A 39 -25.37 -29.41 5.92
C ARG A 39 -25.07 -29.86 4.47
N PRO A 40 -25.43 -29.07 3.44
CA PRO A 40 -24.94 -29.31 2.11
C PRO A 40 -23.40 -29.33 2.19
N ARG A 41 -22.80 -30.48 1.86
CA ARG A 41 -21.36 -30.55 1.64
C ARG A 41 -21.09 -29.63 0.46
N LEU A 42 -20.36 -28.54 0.71
CA LEU A 42 -19.74 -27.76 -0.35
C LEU A 42 -18.95 -28.74 -1.22
N SER A 43 -19.48 -29.06 -2.41
CA SER A 43 -18.71 -29.82 -3.39
C SER A 43 -17.42 -29.04 -3.60
N GLN A 44 -16.28 -29.68 -3.37
CA GLN A 44 -14.94 -29.14 -3.63
C GLN A 44 -14.67 -29.02 -5.13
N ASN A 45 -15.61 -28.45 -5.89
CA ASN A 45 -15.39 -27.97 -7.24
C ASN A 45 -14.78 -26.56 -7.15
N VAL A 46 -13.62 -26.47 -6.51
CA VAL A 46 -12.75 -25.30 -6.71
C VAL A 46 -12.09 -25.54 -8.06
N SER A 47 -12.78 -25.12 -9.12
CA SER A 47 -12.11 -24.79 -10.38
C SER A 47 -10.90 -23.93 -10.01
N ALA A 48 -9.71 -24.35 -10.43
CA ALA A 48 -8.47 -23.63 -10.21
C ALA A 48 -8.51 -22.29 -10.97
N SER A 49 -9.29 -21.33 -10.44
CA SER A 49 -9.29 -19.97 -10.92
C SER A 49 -7.88 -19.46 -10.76
N LYS A 50 -7.26 -19.02 -11.86
CA LYS A 50 -5.97 -18.32 -11.83
C LYS A 50 -6.02 -17.30 -10.68
N PRO A 51 -5.02 -17.27 -9.78
CA PRO A 51 -5.02 -16.33 -8.68
C PRO A 51 -5.19 -14.90 -9.23
N PRO A 52 -6.00 -14.05 -8.57
CA PRO A 52 -6.29 -12.72 -9.07
C PRO A 52 -5.01 -11.90 -9.19
N VAL A 53 -4.89 -11.14 -10.27
CA VAL A 53 -3.80 -10.17 -10.45
C VAL A 53 -4.18 -8.90 -9.71
N LEU A 54 -3.29 -8.43 -8.83
CA LEU A 54 -3.45 -7.14 -8.17
C LEU A 54 -2.87 -6.04 -9.07
N LEU A 55 -3.71 -5.10 -9.48
CA LEU A 55 -3.29 -3.91 -10.21
C LEU A 55 -2.82 -2.84 -9.23
N GLY A 56 -1.69 -2.18 -9.56
CA GLY A 56 -1.18 -1.05 -8.80
C GLY A 56 -0.70 0.08 -9.69
N LEU A 57 -0.74 1.30 -9.14
CA LEU A 57 -0.37 2.53 -9.84
C LEU A 57 0.59 3.36 -9.01
N TYR A 58 1.55 3.99 -9.68
CA TYR A 58 2.30 5.11 -9.14
C TYR A 58 1.69 6.42 -9.65
N THR A 59 1.51 7.36 -8.74
CA THR A 59 1.01 8.71 -9.03
C THR A 59 2.18 9.66 -9.27
N LYS A 60 1.91 10.74 -10.01
CA LYS A 60 2.83 11.87 -10.14
C LYS A 60 2.93 12.62 -8.81
N GLY A 61 1.79 12.83 -8.15
CA GLY A 61 1.75 13.35 -6.77
C GLY A 61 2.07 12.27 -5.73
N TYR A 62 2.10 12.65 -4.45
CA TYR A 62 2.25 11.68 -3.36
C TYR A 62 0.92 10.98 -3.07
N ALA A 63 0.81 9.67 -3.32
CA ALA A 63 -0.47 8.93 -3.24
C ALA A 63 -1.15 8.95 -1.84
N GLY A 64 -0.46 9.37 -0.79
CA GLY A 64 -1.03 9.60 0.54
C GLY A 64 -1.69 10.98 0.75
N ASP A 65 -1.77 11.82 -0.27
CA ASP A 65 -2.53 13.09 -0.28
C ASP A 65 -3.95 12.88 -0.80
N GLN A 66 -4.96 13.48 -0.14
CA GLN A 66 -6.36 13.31 -0.56
C GLN A 66 -6.58 13.84 -1.98
N ARG A 67 -5.98 15.00 -2.28
CA ARG A 67 -6.02 15.59 -3.61
C ARG A 67 -5.48 14.65 -4.69
N VAL A 68 -4.38 13.93 -4.42
CA VAL A 68 -3.78 12.99 -5.37
C VAL A 68 -4.64 11.74 -5.52
N ILE A 69 -5.20 11.23 -4.42
CA ILE A 69 -6.17 10.13 -4.46
C ILE A 69 -7.36 10.50 -5.36
N ASP A 70 -7.90 11.70 -5.21
CA ASP A 70 -9.07 12.15 -5.96
C ASP A 70 -8.75 12.44 -7.43
N GLN A 71 -7.60 13.06 -7.71
CA GLN A 71 -7.23 13.52 -9.05
C GLN A 71 -6.50 12.47 -9.90
N GLU A 72 -5.86 11.48 -9.29
CA GLU A 72 -5.04 10.51 -10.05
C GLU A 72 -5.58 9.09 -9.86
N LEU A 73 -5.70 8.60 -8.62
CA LEU A 73 -6.13 7.22 -8.38
C LEU A 73 -7.60 6.99 -8.78
N ARG A 74 -8.51 7.81 -8.26
CA ARG A 74 -9.95 7.65 -8.51
C ARG A 74 -10.35 7.95 -9.95
N GLN A 75 -9.62 8.85 -10.64
CA GLN A 75 -9.89 9.13 -12.05
C GLN A 75 -9.61 7.90 -12.92
N ILE A 76 -8.53 7.18 -12.64
CA ILE A 76 -8.19 5.94 -13.37
C ILE A 76 -9.18 4.84 -13.04
N ASP A 77 -9.60 4.72 -11.78
CA ASP A 77 -10.65 3.77 -11.40
C ASP A 77 -11.97 4.03 -12.11
N ALA A 78 -12.38 5.30 -12.20
CA ALA A 78 -13.59 5.72 -12.89
C ALA A 78 -13.49 5.44 -14.40
N TRP A 79 -12.35 5.78 -15.02
CA TRP A 79 -12.10 5.52 -16.44
C TRP A 79 -12.09 4.02 -16.76
N ALA A 80 -11.46 3.20 -15.92
CA ALA A 80 -11.40 1.75 -16.11
C ALA A 80 -12.70 1.02 -15.73
N GLY A 81 -13.65 1.72 -15.08
CA GLY A 81 -14.86 1.13 -14.51
C GLY A 81 -14.58 0.10 -13.39
N LYS A 82 -13.35 0.05 -12.88
CA LYS A 82 -12.88 -0.90 -11.87
C LYS A 82 -11.78 -0.29 -11.03
N ARG A 83 -11.81 -0.57 -9.73
CA ARG A 83 -10.80 -0.09 -8.79
C ARG A 83 -9.52 -0.93 -8.82
N HIS A 84 -8.36 -0.29 -8.94
CA HIS A 84 -7.06 -0.93 -8.70
C HIS A 84 -6.78 -1.09 -7.20
N THR A 85 -5.92 -2.05 -6.83
CA THR A 85 -5.74 -2.42 -5.41
C THR A 85 -4.61 -1.65 -4.73
N LEU A 86 -3.51 -1.40 -5.46
CA LEU A 86 -2.26 -0.93 -4.87
C LEU A 86 -1.93 0.51 -5.27
N ALA A 87 -1.61 1.35 -4.30
CA ALA A 87 -1.04 2.68 -4.53
C ALA A 87 0.44 2.67 -4.16
N GLY A 88 1.29 2.92 -5.15
CA GLY A 88 2.74 2.98 -4.99
C GLY A 88 3.19 4.29 -4.35
N ILE A 89 4.05 4.21 -3.34
CA ILE A 89 4.65 5.35 -2.65
C ILE A 89 6.12 5.08 -2.33
N PHE A 90 6.89 6.15 -2.20
CA PHE A 90 8.28 6.11 -1.75
C PHE A 90 8.36 6.64 -0.31
N MET A 91 9.16 5.97 0.51
CA MET A 91 9.52 6.39 1.86
C MET A 91 11.02 6.22 2.05
N ASN A 92 11.62 7.07 2.87
CA ASN A 92 13.04 7.00 3.17
C ASN A 92 13.27 6.31 4.53
N LEU A 93 14.30 5.47 4.68
CA LEU A 93 14.66 4.77 5.93
C LEU A 93 15.09 5.73 7.05
N GLU A 94 15.45 6.95 6.70
CA GLU A 94 15.84 8.03 7.59
C GLU A 94 14.80 9.16 7.65
N ASP A 95 13.54 8.86 7.34
CA ASP A 95 12.43 9.81 7.44
C ASP A 95 12.40 10.51 8.81
N ASN A 96 12.38 11.84 8.79
CA ASN A 96 12.37 12.66 10.00
C ASN A 96 10.99 12.72 10.68
N ASN A 97 9.92 12.33 10.00
CA ASN A 97 8.54 12.33 10.50
C ASN A 97 7.78 11.04 10.12
N PRO A 98 8.22 9.87 10.61
CA PRO A 98 7.61 8.60 10.26
C PRO A 98 6.19 8.46 10.82
N ALA A 99 5.85 9.15 11.91
CA ALA A 99 4.49 9.14 12.46
C ALA A 99 3.46 9.73 11.48
N PHE A 100 3.82 10.82 10.78
CA PHE A 100 2.98 11.41 9.76
C PHE A 100 2.94 10.56 8.48
N ASN A 101 4.12 10.18 7.96
CA ASN A 101 4.22 9.45 6.70
C ASN A 101 3.68 8.02 6.78
N VAL A 102 3.87 7.32 7.90
CA VAL A 102 3.27 6.00 8.10
C VAL A 102 1.84 6.13 8.64
N GLY A 103 1.66 6.84 9.75
CA GLY A 103 0.40 6.86 10.48
C GLY A 103 -0.73 7.62 9.78
N GLY A 104 -0.43 8.72 9.10
CA GLY A 104 -1.41 9.56 8.42
C GLY A 104 -1.63 9.15 6.97
N ARG A 105 -0.55 8.96 6.20
CA ARG A 105 -0.64 8.68 4.76
C ARG A 105 -1.17 7.28 4.46
N LEU A 106 -0.68 6.26 5.16
CA LEU A 106 -1.17 4.88 4.96
C LEU A 106 -2.62 4.74 5.42
N GLU A 107 -2.99 5.41 6.51
CA GLU A 107 -4.39 5.41 6.96
C GLU A 107 -5.30 6.06 5.92
N LYS A 108 -4.86 7.15 5.27
CA LYS A 108 -5.63 7.79 4.21
C LYS A 108 -5.82 6.89 2.99
N LEU A 109 -4.77 6.21 2.54
CA LEU A 109 -4.88 5.22 1.46
C LEU A 109 -5.89 4.11 1.84
N ARG A 110 -5.77 3.57 3.06
CA ARG A 110 -6.67 2.52 3.57
C ARG A 110 -8.12 2.99 3.64
N GLN A 111 -8.37 4.20 4.16
CA GLN A 111 -9.71 4.79 4.25
C GLN A 111 -10.34 5.01 2.86
N ASN A 112 -9.51 5.25 1.85
CA ASN A 112 -9.94 5.32 0.46
C ASN A 112 -9.96 3.95 -0.26
N GLY A 113 -9.66 2.87 0.48
CA GLY A 113 -9.78 1.50 0.01
C GLY A 113 -8.61 0.99 -0.83
N TYR A 114 -7.46 1.68 -0.80
CA TYR A 114 -6.22 1.22 -1.42
C TYR A 114 -5.30 0.56 -0.39
N THR A 115 -4.45 -0.35 -0.85
CA THR A 115 -3.34 -0.91 -0.09
C THR A 115 -2.04 -0.26 -0.56
N ALA A 116 -1.16 0.13 0.37
CA ALA A 116 0.10 0.75 -0.02
C ALA A 116 1.10 -0.29 -0.56
N PHE A 117 1.81 0.07 -1.62
CA PHE A 117 3.07 -0.55 -2.04
C PHE A 117 4.19 0.46 -1.78
N ILE A 118 5.04 0.17 -0.80
CA ILE A 118 6.05 1.09 -0.30
C ILE A 118 7.41 0.67 -0.84
N ASN A 119 8.01 1.50 -1.70
CA ASN A 119 9.43 1.47 -1.95
C ASN A 119 10.13 2.16 -0.79
N LEU A 120 10.99 1.43 -0.10
CA LEU A 120 11.63 1.90 1.12
C LEU A 120 13.13 2.08 0.87
N ASP A 121 13.50 3.33 0.71
CA ASP A 121 14.73 3.78 0.07
C ASP A 121 15.67 4.50 1.06
N THR A 122 16.93 4.72 0.69
CA THR A 122 17.95 5.30 1.56
C THR A 122 19.16 5.78 0.76
N THR A 123 19.90 6.74 1.31
CA THR A 123 21.22 7.14 0.78
C THR A 123 22.38 6.35 1.39
N ARG A 124 22.08 5.31 2.18
CA ARG A 124 23.07 4.43 2.81
C ARG A 124 23.44 3.27 1.90
N THR A 125 24.65 2.77 2.09
CA THR A 125 25.07 1.53 1.44
C THR A 125 24.47 0.32 2.13
N ALA A 126 24.35 -0.79 1.42
CA ALA A 126 23.88 -2.05 2.00
C ALA A 126 24.76 -2.49 3.17
N ALA A 127 26.09 -2.26 3.09
CA ALA A 127 27.03 -2.54 4.17
C ALA A 127 26.76 -1.73 5.44
N GLN A 128 26.48 -0.42 5.31
CA GLN A 128 26.14 0.44 6.45
C GLN A 128 24.85 -0.03 7.14
N ILE A 129 23.84 -0.40 6.35
CA ILE A 129 22.58 -0.91 6.87
C ILE A 129 22.80 -2.26 7.56
N ALA A 130 23.50 -3.20 6.91
CA ALA A 130 23.81 -4.52 7.46
C ALA A 130 24.55 -4.43 8.81
N LYS A 131 25.52 -3.52 8.90
CA LYS A 131 26.28 -3.23 10.12
C LYS A 131 25.43 -2.60 11.24
N GLY A 132 24.38 -1.88 10.88
CA GLY A 132 23.43 -1.26 11.81
C GLY A 132 23.61 0.22 12.01
N ASP A 133 24.33 0.89 11.11
CA ASP A 133 24.67 2.32 11.24
C ASP A 133 23.42 3.23 11.28
N ILE A 134 22.29 2.76 10.75
CA ILE A 134 21.01 3.48 10.73
C ILE A 134 19.89 2.84 11.56
N ASP A 135 20.20 1.89 12.44
CA ASP A 135 19.19 1.18 13.25
C ASP A 135 18.25 2.10 14.02
N ASN A 136 18.79 3.21 14.55
CA ASN A 136 17.99 4.17 15.28
C ASN A 136 16.91 4.80 14.39
N SER A 137 17.22 5.11 13.14
CA SER A 137 16.27 5.62 12.16
C SER A 137 15.27 4.54 11.74
N LEU A 138 15.75 3.33 11.44
CA LEU A 138 14.92 2.17 11.10
C LEU A 138 13.90 1.87 12.21
N ARG A 139 14.32 1.91 13.47
CA ARG A 139 13.43 1.69 14.63
C ARG A 139 12.34 2.74 14.73
N LYS A 140 12.59 4.00 14.32
CA LYS A 140 11.54 5.04 14.33
C LYS A 140 10.43 4.70 13.32
N ILE A 141 10.79 4.30 12.10
CA ILE A 141 9.82 3.89 11.07
C ILE A 141 9.08 2.62 11.51
N ALA A 142 9.81 1.61 11.98
CA ALA A 142 9.23 0.35 12.44
C ALA A 142 8.22 0.55 13.59
N ARG A 143 8.55 1.44 14.56
CA ARG A 143 7.63 1.81 15.65
C ARG A 143 6.40 2.55 15.14
N ALA A 144 6.56 3.47 14.19
CA ALA A 144 5.43 4.17 13.58
C ALA A 144 4.50 3.18 12.84
N TYR A 145 5.07 2.20 12.14
CA TYR A 145 4.32 1.14 11.48
C TYR A 145 3.60 0.23 12.47
N ALA A 146 4.27 -0.18 13.56
CA ALA A 146 3.65 -0.97 14.62
C ALA A 146 2.48 -0.22 15.26
N ALA A 147 2.64 1.08 15.53
CA ALA A 147 1.57 1.93 16.07
C ALA A 147 0.39 2.06 15.08
N TRP A 148 0.66 2.23 13.79
CA TRP A 148 -0.38 2.25 12.76
C TRP A 148 -1.13 0.91 12.71
N ALA A 149 -0.41 -0.21 12.58
CA ALA A 149 -1.00 -1.54 12.49
C ALA A 149 -1.87 -1.91 13.70
N LYS A 150 -1.52 -1.44 14.91
CA LYS A 150 -2.28 -1.66 16.15
C LYS A 150 -3.65 -0.95 16.18
N LYS A 151 -3.93 -0.02 15.27
CA LYS A 151 -5.25 0.66 15.21
C LYS A 151 -6.39 -0.25 14.73
N GLY A 152 -6.11 -1.51 14.40
CA GLY A 152 -7.10 -2.54 14.05
C GLY A 152 -6.86 -3.17 12.68
N GLU A 153 -7.76 -4.07 12.29
CA GLU A 153 -7.64 -4.89 11.09
C GLU A 153 -7.59 -4.10 9.77
N GLY A 154 -7.13 -4.77 8.70
CA GLY A 154 -7.03 -4.18 7.36
C GLY A 154 -5.85 -3.22 7.15
N ARG A 155 -4.94 -3.11 8.13
CA ARG A 155 -3.71 -2.30 8.05
C ARG A 155 -2.55 -3.13 7.58
N ILE A 156 -2.49 -3.30 6.26
CA ILE A 156 -1.47 -4.05 5.55
C ILE A 156 -0.80 -3.14 4.50
N ALA A 157 0.48 -3.32 4.29
CA ALA A 157 1.21 -2.77 3.16
C ALA A 157 2.16 -3.82 2.58
N TYR A 158 2.44 -3.67 1.30
CA TYR A 158 3.56 -4.33 0.64
C TYR A 158 4.77 -3.42 0.79
N ILE A 159 5.90 -3.97 1.26
CA ILE A 159 7.12 -3.20 1.47
C ILE A 159 8.23 -3.84 0.64
N ALA A 160 8.77 -3.07 -0.30
CA ALA A 160 9.95 -3.37 -1.09
C ALA A 160 11.12 -2.54 -0.54
N PRO A 161 11.91 -3.06 0.41
CA PRO A 161 13.10 -2.34 0.86
C PRO A 161 14.22 -2.48 -0.17
N LEU A 162 14.91 -1.37 -0.42
CA LEU A 162 16.11 -1.34 -1.27
C LEU A 162 15.80 -1.85 -2.69
N GLN A 163 14.75 -1.32 -3.31
CA GLN A 163 14.33 -1.72 -4.66
C GLN A 163 15.43 -1.46 -5.70
N GLU A 164 15.43 -2.20 -6.81
CA GLU A 164 16.32 -1.96 -7.96
C GLU A 164 17.84 -2.02 -7.67
N MET A 165 18.27 -2.62 -6.56
CA MET A 165 19.68 -2.84 -6.17
C MET A 165 20.60 -3.49 -7.22
N ASN A 166 20.04 -4.06 -8.29
CA ASN A 166 20.72 -4.83 -9.32
C ASN A 166 21.17 -4.01 -10.55
N ILE A 167 20.90 -2.69 -10.60
CA ILE A 167 21.38 -1.81 -11.68
C ILE A 167 22.63 -1.02 -11.30
N LEU A 168 23.37 -0.55 -12.30
CA LEU A 168 24.43 0.45 -12.10
C LEU A 168 23.80 1.85 -12.16
N GLY A 169 23.79 2.58 -11.04
CA GLY A 169 23.35 3.98 -11.00
C GLY A 169 22.55 4.30 -9.75
N ASP A 170 22.78 5.51 -9.22
CA ASP A 170 22.18 6.27 -8.11
C ASP A 170 21.84 5.58 -6.78
N GLU A 171 21.52 4.30 -6.74
CA GLU A 171 21.19 3.56 -5.53
C GLU A 171 22.45 3.17 -4.76
N SER A 172 22.70 3.83 -3.63
CA SER A 172 23.88 3.65 -2.80
C SER A 172 24.03 2.23 -2.24
N TYR A 173 22.95 1.46 -2.21
CA TYR A 173 22.89 0.08 -1.71
C TYR A 173 23.01 -1.00 -2.80
N GLY A 174 23.21 -0.62 -4.06
CA GLY A 174 23.44 -1.55 -5.16
C GLY A 174 24.84 -2.18 -5.17
N LYS A 175 25.07 -3.10 -6.12
CA LYS A 175 26.37 -3.76 -6.40
C LYS A 175 26.98 -4.62 -5.28
N ASP A 176 26.28 -4.76 -4.15
CA ASP A 176 26.75 -5.50 -2.98
C ASP A 176 25.74 -6.59 -2.57
N PRO A 177 25.69 -7.73 -3.29
CA PRO A 177 24.69 -8.77 -3.04
C PRO A 177 24.81 -9.41 -1.66
N VAL A 178 26.02 -9.44 -1.08
CA VAL A 178 26.24 -10.03 0.25
C VAL A 178 25.62 -9.13 1.31
N ASN A 179 26.01 -7.85 1.36
CA ASN A 179 25.46 -6.95 2.36
C ASN A 179 24.01 -6.58 2.09
N PHE A 180 23.54 -6.60 0.83
CA PHE A 180 22.13 -6.41 0.52
C PHE A 180 21.25 -7.42 1.25
N LYS A 181 21.62 -8.71 1.21
CA LYS A 181 20.86 -9.78 1.89
C LYS A 181 20.86 -9.57 3.40
N LEU A 182 21.99 -9.13 3.97
CA LEU A 182 22.11 -8.84 5.40
C LEU A 182 21.25 -7.62 5.79
N ALA A 183 21.31 -6.54 5.00
CA ALA A 183 20.51 -5.33 5.17
C ALA A 183 19.01 -5.64 5.11
N TYR A 184 18.58 -6.39 4.09
CA TYR A 184 17.18 -6.81 3.92
C TYR A 184 16.68 -7.58 5.16
N LYS A 185 17.45 -8.57 5.62
CA LYS A 185 17.13 -9.33 6.84
C LYS A 185 17.09 -8.45 8.08
N ARG A 186 18.02 -7.51 8.21
CA ARG A 186 18.07 -6.58 9.34
C ARG A 186 16.84 -5.68 9.40
N ILE A 187 16.38 -5.16 8.27
CA ILE A 187 15.14 -4.37 8.18
C ILE A 187 13.94 -5.22 8.64
N GLN A 188 13.81 -6.45 8.16
CA GLN A 188 12.75 -7.38 8.58
C GLN A 188 12.80 -7.67 10.09
N GLN A 189 14.01 -7.88 10.62
CA GLN A 189 14.25 -8.12 12.03
C GLN A 189 13.83 -6.92 12.88
N ILE A 190 14.24 -5.69 12.52
CA ILE A 190 13.89 -4.47 13.25
C ILE A 190 12.37 -4.22 13.26
N PHE A 191 11.67 -4.50 12.16
CA PHE A 191 10.20 -4.45 12.14
C PHE A 191 9.58 -5.46 13.10
N THR A 192 10.13 -6.68 13.13
CA THR A 192 9.69 -7.73 14.05
C THR A 192 9.93 -7.33 15.52
N GLU A 193 11.13 -6.84 15.84
CA GLU A 193 11.51 -6.37 17.17
C GLU A 193 10.68 -5.16 17.64
N ALA A 194 10.27 -4.30 16.71
CA ALA A 194 9.36 -3.19 17.00
C ALA A 194 7.91 -3.64 17.28
N GLY A 195 7.62 -4.94 17.14
CA GLY A 195 6.30 -5.52 17.36
C GLY A 195 5.32 -5.26 16.21
N VAL A 196 5.82 -5.11 14.98
CA VAL A 196 4.96 -5.07 13.79
C VAL A 196 4.33 -6.46 13.60
N PRO A 197 3.00 -6.59 13.55
CA PRO A 197 2.35 -7.88 13.35
C PRO A 197 2.80 -8.52 12.02
N ARG A 198 3.07 -9.83 12.03
CA ARG A 198 3.55 -10.56 10.84
C ARG A 198 2.61 -10.44 9.64
N ASN A 199 1.31 -10.31 9.89
CA ASN A 199 0.29 -10.14 8.85
C ASN A 199 0.14 -8.69 8.35
N ALA A 200 0.72 -7.70 9.02
CA ALA A 200 0.63 -6.28 8.65
C ALA A 200 1.63 -5.89 7.55
N VAL A 201 2.63 -6.71 7.23
CA VAL A 201 3.58 -6.46 6.14
C VAL A 201 3.59 -7.64 5.18
N ARG A 202 3.71 -7.35 3.88
CA ARG A 202 4.12 -8.31 2.85
C ARG A 202 5.45 -7.83 2.27
N TRP A 203 6.52 -8.56 2.58
CA TRP A 203 7.85 -8.20 2.11
C TRP A 203 8.00 -8.58 0.64
N VAL A 204 8.43 -7.62 -0.17
CA VAL A 204 8.59 -7.76 -1.61
C VAL A 204 10.07 -7.63 -1.97
N PHE A 205 10.54 -8.55 -2.81
CA PHE A 205 11.83 -8.44 -3.46
C PHE A 205 11.58 -7.83 -4.85
N ALA A 206 12.07 -6.60 -5.07
CA ALA A 206 11.74 -5.79 -6.24
C ALA A 206 13.01 -5.39 -7.01
N PRO A 207 13.64 -6.32 -7.74
CA PRO A 207 14.74 -5.97 -8.63
C PRO A 207 14.22 -5.20 -9.86
N ASN A 208 15.11 -4.45 -10.48
CA ASN A 208 14.91 -3.94 -11.83
C ASN A 208 14.86 -5.11 -12.83
N GLY A 209 14.05 -4.98 -13.88
CA GLY A 209 13.88 -6.01 -14.91
C GLY A 209 15.10 -6.22 -15.82
N TRP A 210 16.06 -5.30 -15.79
CA TRP A 210 17.33 -5.39 -16.49
C TRP A 210 18.48 -5.56 -15.48
N SER A 211 19.52 -6.30 -15.85
CA SER A 211 20.70 -6.52 -15.01
C SER A 211 21.93 -6.72 -15.89
N GLU A 212 23.08 -6.27 -15.40
CA GLU A 212 24.37 -6.72 -15.92
C GLU A 212 24.70 -8.11 -15.40
N GLU A 213 25.56 -8.85 -16.10
CA GLU A 213 25.90 -10.24 -15.74
C GLU A 213 26.48 -10.35 -14.32
N ALA A 214 27.31 -9.39 -13.90
CA ALA A 214 27.88 -9.37 -12.54
C ALA A 214 26.83 -9.05 -11.45
N HIS A 215 25.70 -8.44 -11.83
CA HIS A 215 24.69 -7.91 -10.92
C HIS A 215 23.30 -8.47 -11.17
N ARG A 216 23.20 -9.69 -11.73
CA ARG A 216 21.94 -10.41 -11.89
C ARG A 216 21.12 -10.42 -10.60
N PHE A 217 19.83 -10.14 -10.71
CA PHE A 217 18.98 -9.98 -9.53
C PHE A 217 18.95 -11.22 -8.63
N GLU A 218 19.13 -12.43 -9.18
CA GLU A 218 19.19 -13.67 -8.42
C GLU A 218 20.30 -13.64 -7.35
N ASN A 219 21.40 -12.91 -7.62
CA ASN A 219 22.51 -12.75 -6.69
C ASN A 219 22.08 -12.03 -5.41
N TYR A 220 21.01 -11.23 -5.44
CA TYR A 220 20.51 -10.42 -4.32
C TYR A 220 19.33 -11.04 -3.59
N TYR A 221 18.75 -12.15 -4.08
CA TYR A 221 17.56 -12.73 -3.49
C TYR A 221 17.78 -13.07 -1.99
N PRO A 222 17.00 -12.51 -1.05
CA PRO A 222 17.29 -12.61 0.38
C PRO A 222 17.00 -13.98 1.00
N GLY A 223 16.34 -14.89 0.26
CA GLY A 223 16.04 -16.26 0.69
C GLY A 223 15.15 -16.35 1.93
N SER A 224 14.47 -15.26 2.33
CA SER A 224 13.65 -15.21 3.54
C SER A 224 12.29 -15.90 3.30
N PRO A 225 11.83 -16.80 4.18
CA PRO A 225 10.51 -17.44 4.06
C PRO A 225 9.35 -16.44 4.16
N ASN A 226 9.62 -15.21 4.63
CA ASN A 226 8.65 -14.12 4.72
C ASN A 226 8.67 -13.22 3.48
N CYS A 227 9.51 -13.49 2.49
CA CYS A 227 9.56 -12.75 1.23
C CYS A 227 8.58 -13.36 0.23
N SER A 228 7.51 -12.63 -0.10
CA SER A 228 6.65 -13.02 -1.20
C SER A 228 7.39 -12.77 -2.52
N ARG A 229 7.57 -13.81 -3.34
CA ARG A 229 7.82 -13.64 -4.77
C ARG A 229 6.53 -13.12 -5.37
N VAL A 230 6.42 -11.80 -5.58
CA VAL A 230 5.31 -11.29 -6.38
C VAL A 230 5.66 -11.60 -7.82
N GLN A 231 5.03 -12.65 -8.35
CA GLN A 231 5.35 -13.22 -9.67
C GLN A 231 4.96 -12.33 -10.85
N ARG A 232 4.25 -11.21 -10.61
CA ARG A 232 4.08 -10.08 -11.53
C ARG A 232 3.32 -8.97 -10.81
N LEU A 233 4.01 -7.91 -10.41
CA LEU A 233 3.36 -6.63 -10.10
C LEU A 233 3.59 -5.77 -11.34
N GLN A 234 2.57 -5.66 -12.19
CA GLN A 234 2.64 -4.79 -13.37
C GLN A 234 2.26 -3.39 -12.88
N LEU A 235 3.25 -2.66 -12.39
CA LEU A 235 3.10 -1.29 -11.95
C LEU A 235 3.25 -0.40 -13.19
N GLY A 236 2.17 0.28 -13.57
CA GLY A 236 2.21 1.32 -14.60
C GLY A 236 2.77 2.60 -14.01
N LEU A 237 3.82 3.15 -14.62
CA LEU A 237 4.28 4.51 -14.35
C LEU A 237 3.51 5.46 -15.28
N LEU A 238 2.77 6.41 -14.74
CA LEU A 238 2.20 7.49 -15.54
C LEU A 238 3.23 8.61 -15.69
N SER A 239 4.17 8.46 -16.63
CA SER A 239 4.87 9.63 -17.18
C SER A 239 3.96 10.28 -18.23
N GLN A 240 3.77 11.60 -18.15
CA GLN A 240 2.92 12.37 -19.05
C GLN A 240 3.18 12.04 -20.53
N ILE A 241 2.27 11.28 -21.14
CA ILE A 241 2.11 11.24 -22.60
C ILE A 241 1.07 12.30 -22.94
N GLY A 242 1.39 13.14 -23.93
CA GLY A 242 0.82 14.47 -24.15
C GLY A 242 -0.70 14.58 -24.22
N LEU A 243 -1.22 15.58 -23.49
CA LEU A 243 -2.56 16.15 -23.63
C LEU A 243 -2.49 17.58 -24.20
N GLU A 244 -1.56 17.85 -25.13
CA GLU A 244 -1.47 19.14 -25.84
C GLU A 244 -1.93 19.07 -27.31
N LYS A 245 -2.61 18.00 -27.73
CA LYS A 245 -3.15 17.91 -29.11
C LYS A 245 -4.60 17.42 -29.22
N LEU A 246 -5.44 17.69 -28.23
CA LEU A 246 -6.90 17.65 -28.39
C LEU A 246 -7.52 18.76 -27.54
N GLY A 247 -7.77 19.90 -28.19
CA GLY A 247 -8.35 21.11 -27.61
C GLY A 247 -8.02 22.31 -28.48
#